data_AF-A0A6P2BRR5-F1
#
_entry.id   AF-A0A6P2BRR5-F1
#
_cell.length_a   1.000
_cell.length_b   1.000
_cell.length_c   1.000
_cell.angle_alpha   90.00
_cell.angle_beta   90.00
_cell.angle_gamma   90.00
#
_symmetry.space_group_name_H-M   'P 1'
#
loop_
_entity.id
_entity.type
_entity.pdbx_description
1 polymer ?
#
loop_
_entity_poly.entity_id
_entity_poly.type
_entity_poly.pdbx_seq_one_letter_code
_entity_poly.pdbx_strand_id
1 'polypeptide(L)'
;MSVTTRAAVLIVAFLCVVGVGVFAAVYYIGSATTQLPIVHYTASGGQVNVVLQEDAQNDSTSRPDWVTYYTQDPATKQWLHTTLFSVPANTKVNVTIYGYDGCTPLRNNYWSQVQGTIGGTVTVSQFDQHGREYVSNHTTPIVNGWSDCNVGHTFAIPELGVSVPVASPNALLSANNLCSSSPCVTQGNPYSLETFSFMSPSQTGTYRWQCFVPCGGGYLDGNGGPMQTLGWMAGEMDVVSS
;
A
#
# COMPACT_ATOMS: atom_id res chain seq x y z
N MET A 1 9.96 -60.50 8.73
CA MET A 1 8.69 -59.75 8.69
C MET A 1 7.67 -60.54 7.87
N SER A 2 6.44 -60.70 8.36
CA SER A 2 5.38 -61.35 7.60
C SER A 2 4.88 -60.44 6.47
N VAL A 3 4.17 -61.03 5.51
CA VAL A 3 3.47 -60.29 4.43
C VAL A 3 2.51 -59.25 5.02
N THR A 4 1.81 -59.59 6.10
CA THR A 4 0.93 -58.69 6.85
C THR A 4 1.68 -57.51 7.46
N THR A 5 2.84 -57.72 8.07
CA THR A 5 3.67 -56.63 8.61
C THR A 5 4.15 -55.69 7.50
N ARG A 6 4.56 -56.22 6.35
CA ARG A 6 5.01 -55.42 5.20
C ARG A 6 3.88 -54.59 4.60
N ALA A 7 2.69 -55.17 4.45
CA ALA A 7 1.51 -54.47 3.96
C ALA A 7 1.10 -53.34 4.92
N ALA A 8 1.11 -53.59 6.23
CA ALA A 8 0.79 -52.57 7.23
C ALA A 8 1.79 -51.39 7.20
N VAL A 9 3.09 -51.68 7.10
CA VAL A 9 4.13 -50.64 7.01
C VAL A 9 3.97 -49.79 5.74
N LEU A 10 3.66 -50.41 4.60
CA LEU A 10 3.43 -49.67 3.35
C LEU A 10 2.18 -48.78 3.42
N ILE A 11 1.10 -49.25 4.05
CA ILE A 11 -0.11 -48.45 4.24
C ILE A 11 0.18 -47.26 5.15
N VAL A 12 0.88 -47.46 6.27
CA VAL A 12 1.26 -46.36 7.18
C VAL A 12 2.17 -45.36 6.48
N ALA A 13 3.18 -45.81 5.75
CA ALA A 13 4.07 -44.94 4.99
C ALA A 13 3.31 -44.13 3.92
N PHE A 14 2.38 -44.76 3.20
CA PHE A 14 1.52 -44.09 2.23
C PHE A 14 0.64 -43.02 2.89
N LEU A 15 0.00 -43.35 4.02
CA LEU A 15 -0.83 -42.39 4.77
C LEU A 15 -0.01 -41.22 5.30
N CYS A 16 1.23 -41.43 5.74
CA CYS A 16 2.13 -40.34 6.14
C CYS A 16 2.44 -39.41 4.97
N VAL A 17 2.77 -39.96 3.79
CA VAL A 17 3.07 -39.15 2.59
C VAL A 17 1.84 -38.35 2.15
N VAL A 18 0.67 -38.98 2.12
CA VAL A 18 -0.60 -38.29 1.80
C VAL A 18 -0.90 -37.21 2.84
N GLY A 19 -0.73 -37.51 4.13
CA GLY A 19 -0.93 -36.54 5.21
C GLY A 19 -0.01 -35.31 5.11
N VAL A 20 1.27 -35.51 4.81
CA VAL A 20 2.22 -34.41 4.58
C VAL A 20 1.86 -33.63 3.31
N GLY A 21 1.44 -34.30 2.24
CA GLY A 21 1.00 -33.65 1.01
C GLY A 21 -0.24 -32.77 1.22
N VAL A 22 -1.24 -33.26 1.95
CA VAL A 22 -2.43 -32.49 2.33
C VAL A 22 -2.07 -31.33 3.25
N PHE A 23 -1.22 -31.56 4.25
CA PHE A 23 -0.74 -30.48 5.13
C PHE A 23 -0.03 -29.39 4.35
N ALA A 24 0.89 -29.76 3.45
CA ALA A 24 1.62 -28.80 2.62
C ALA A 24 0.67 -28.02 1.68
N ALA A 25 -0.29 -28.71 1.06
CA ALA A 25 -1.29 -28.07 0.22
C ALA A 25 -2.17 -27.11 1.04
N VAL A 26 -2.69 -27.52 2.19
CA VAL A 26 -3.55 -26.65 3.00
C VAL A 26 -2.76 -25.49 3.62
N TYR A 27 -1.55 -25.73 4.11
CA TYR A 27 -0.77 -24.73 4.84
C TYR A 27 -0.09 -23.72 3.90
N TYR A 28 0.45 -24.17 2.77
CA TYR A 28 1.17 -23.30 1.83
C TYR A 28 0.33 -22.83 0.64
N ILE A 29 -0.77 -23.52 0.30
CA ILE A 29 -1.61 -23.18 -0.86
C ILE A 29 -3.03 -22.77 -0.43
N GLY A 30 -3.61 -23.45 0.56
CA GLY A 30 -5.02 -23.30 0.94
C GLY A 30 -5.30 -22.38 2.14
N SER A 31 -4.28 -21.81 2.76
CA SER A 31 -4.44 -20.92 3.91
C SER A 31 -4.92 -19.56 3.39
N ALA A 32 -6.23 -19.33 3.47
CA ALA A 32 -6.84 -18.00 3.29
C ALA A 32 -6.24 -16.93 4.22
N THR A 33 -5.49 -17.34 5.25
CA THR A 33 -4.74 -16.45 6.15
C THR A 33 -3.41 -15.93 5.57
N THR A 34 -3.00 -16.35 4.37
CA THR A 34 -1.82 -15.83 3.67
C THR A 34 -2.14 -14.99 2.43
N GLN A 35 -3.38 -15.02 1.93
CA GLN A 35 -3.80 -14.17 0.83
C GLN A 35 -4.31 -12.83 1.35
N LEU A 36 -3.72 -11.75 0.86
CA LEU A 36 -4.18 -10.40 1.12
C LEU A 36 -5.57 -10.19 0.49
N PRO A 37 -6.53 -9.57 1.20
CA PRO A 37 -7.85 -9.29 0.62
C PRO A 37 -7.73 -8.28 -0.51
N ILE A 38 -8.49 -8.47 -1.59
CA ILE A 38 -8.60 -7.48 -2.68
C ILE A 38 -9.77 -6.56 -2.39
N VAL A 39 -9.54 -5.25 -2.37
CA VAL A 39 -10.61 -4.26 -2.21
C VAL A 39 -11.22 -3.92 -3.56
N HIS A 40 -12.51 -4.18 -3.73
CA HIS A 40 -13.21 -3.93 -4.98
C HIS A 40 -13.87 -2.55 -4.98
N TYR A 41 -13.39 -1.66 -5.85
CA TYR A 41 -14.03 -0.38 -6.06
C TYR A 41 -14.90 -0.39 -7.31
N THR A 42 -16.13 0.12 -7.17
CA THR A 42 -17.10 0.20 -8.27
C THR A 42 -17.21 1.63 -8.79
N ALA A 43 -17.30 1.77 -10.11
CA ALA A 43 -17.46 3.08 -10.73
C ALA A 43 -18.88 3.61 -10.55
N SER A 44 -19.00 4.92 -10.34
CA SER A 44 -20.24 5.67 -10.40
C SER A 44 -20.02 6.90 -11.27
N GLY A 45 -20.81 7.06 -12.33
CA GLY A 45 -20.65 8.18 -13.27
C GLY A 45 -19.31 8.18 -14.04
N GLY A 46 -18.73 7.00 -14.30
CA GLY A 46 -17.44 6.87 -15.01
C GLY A 46 -16.21 7.21 -14.16
N GLN A 47 -16.37 7.31 -12.84
CA GLN A 47 -15.29 7.57 -11.90
C GLN A 47 -15.36 6.67 -10.68
N VAL A 48 -14.24 6.48 -10.01
CA VAL A 48 -14.10 5.68 -8.79
C VAL A 48 -13.23 6.42 -7.79
N ASN A 49 -13.50 6.25 -6.49
CA ASN A 49 -12.75 6.90 -5.42
C ASN A 49 -12.00 5.83 -4.62
N VAL A 50 -10.69 5.75 -4.84
CA VAL A 50 -9.77 4.88 -4.10
C VAL A 50 -9.23 5.67 -2.92
N VAL A 51 -9.23 5.05 -1.73
CA VAL A 51 -8.75 5.70 -0.52
C VAL A 51 -7.71 4.81 0.13
N LEU A 52 -6.50 5.33 0.22
CA LEU A 52 -5.34 4.67 0.81
C LEU A 52 -4.88 5.44 2.03
N GLN A 53 -4.14 4.76 2.88
CA GLN A 53 -3.46 5.34 4.01
C GLN A 53 -2.09 4.73 4.13
N GLU A 54 -1.10 5.55 4.42
CA GLU A 54 0.28 5.16 4.63
C GLU A 54 0.61 5.39 6.11
N ASP A 55 1.15 4.35 6.75
CA ASP A 55 1.46 4.35 8.17
C ASP A 55 2.93 3.99 8.44
N ALA A 56 3.53 4.74 9.37
CA ALA A 56 4.87 4.48 9.92
C ALA A 56 4.97 3.17 10.72
N GLN A 57 3.82 2.61 11.11
CA GLN A 57 3.67 1.41 11.93
C GLN A 57 2.72 0.43 11.24
N ASN A 58 2.57 -0.76 11.83
CA ASN A 58 1.64 -1.76 11.32
C ASN A 58 1.15 -2.67 12.46
N ASP A 59 0.17 -3.52 12.17
CA ASP A 59 -0.46 -4.47 13.10
C ASP A 59 0.10 -5.91 13.02
N SER A 60 1.20 -6.14 12.28
CA SER A 60 1.86 -7.43 12.14
C SER A 60 2.85 -7.71 13.27
N THR A 61 2.66 -8.85 13.94
CA THR A 61 3.64 -9.37 14.92
C THR A 61 4.90 -9.94 14.28
N SER A 62 4.84 -10.30 12.99
CA SER A 62 5.96 -10.94 12.28
C SER A 62 6.93 -9.93 11.65
N ARG A 63 6.46 -8.69 11.42
CA ARG A 63 7.19 -7.60 10.78
C ARG A 63 6.89 -6.26 11.48
N PRO A 64 7.11 -6.16 12.81
CA PRO A 64 6.67 -4.99 13.59
C PRO A 64 7.39 -3.69 13.25
N ASP A 65 8.51 -3.76 12.52
CA ASP A 65 9.36 -2.64 12.12
C ASP A 65 9.09 -2.14 10.70
N TRP A 66 8.10 -2.71 10.00
CA TRP A 66 7.81 -2.37 8.61
C TRP A 66 6.74 -1.27 8.50
N VAL A 67 6.92 -0.38 7.54
CA VAL A 67 5.90 0.60 7.13
C VAL A 67 4.94 -0.04 6.13
N THR A 68 3.70 0.44 6.05
CA THR A 68 2.67 -0.19 5.20
C THR A 68 1.66 0.81 4.64
N TYR A 69 1.06 0.44 3.51
CA TYR A 69 -0.19 1.01 3.03
C TYR A 69 -1.38 0.15 3.46
N TYR A 70 -2.41 0.82 3.97
CA TYR A 70 -3.75 0.30 4.15
C TYR A 70 -4.66 0.77 3.01
N THR A 71 -5.61 -0.09 2.62
CA THR A 71 -6.66 0.25 1.66
C THR A 71 -7.99 0.31 2.40
N GLN A 72 -8.77 1.39 2.18
CA GLN A 72 -10.08 1.51 2.80
C GLN A 72 -11.15 0.79 1.96
N ASP A 73 -11.93 -0.06 2.61
CA ASP A 73 -13.14 -0.63 2.03
C ASP A 73 -14.17 0.48 1.79
N PRO A 74 -14.62 0.71 0.54
CA PRO A 74 -15.53 1.79 0.22
C PRO A 74 -16.93 1.64 0.85
N ALA A 75 -17.37 0.41 1.15
CA ALA A 75 -18.68 0.11 1.73
C ALA A 75 -18.65 0.17 3.27
N THR A 76 -17.67 -0.48 3.90
CA THR A 76 -17.60 -0.58 5.38
C THR A 76 -16.79 0.54 6.03
N LYS A 77 -15.99 1.28 5.25
CA LYS A 77 -15.02 2.28 5.71
C LYS A 77 -13.93 1.73 6.63
N GLN A 78 -13.79 0.42 6.71
CA GLN A 78 -12.72 -0.22 7.47
C GLN A 78 -11.40 -0.12 6.71
N TRP A 79 -10.32 0.08 7.46
CA TRP A 79 -8.95 -0.03 6.95
C TRP A 79 -8.53 -1.49 6.94
N LEU A 80 -8.13 -1.97 5.76
CA LEU A 80 -7.65 -3.34 5.57
C LEU A 80 -6.15 -3.31 5.30
N HIS A 81 -5.40 -4.18 5.99
CA HIS A 81 -3.97 -4.36 5.74
C HIS A 81 -3.78 -5.10 4.40
N THR A 82 -3.92 -4.35 3.32
CA THR A 82 -3.76 -4.83 1.96
C THR A 82 -3.42 -3.66 1.06
N THR A 83 -2.67 -3.98 0.02
CA THR A 83 -2.31 -3.09 -1.08
C THR A 83 -2.91 -3.56 -2.40
N LEU A 84 -3.82 -4.55 -2.34
CA LEU A 84 -4.48 -5.11 -3.49
C LEU A 84 -5.87 -4.49 -3.63
N PHE A 85 -6.14 -3.88 -4.78
CA PHE A 85 -7.45 -3.33 -5.08
C PHE A 85 -7.79 -3.45 -6.55
N SER A 86 -9.07 -3.35 -6.88
CA SER A 86 -9.55 -3.38 -8.27
C SER A 86 -10.38 -2.15 -8.60
N VAL A 87 -10.26 -1.71 -9.85
CA VAL A 87 -11.00 -0.60 -10.45
C VAL A 87 -11.54 -1.00 -11.83
N PRO A 88 -12.65 -0.44 -12.30
CA PRO A 88 -13.14 -0.73 -13.64
C PRO A 88 -12.23 -0.14 -14.72
N ALA A 89 -12.18 -0.78 -15.88
CA ALA A 89 -11.49 -0.27 -17.07
C ALA A 89 -12.03 1.09 -17.53
N ASN A 90 -11.19 1.88 -18.18
CA ASN A 90 -11.54 3.17 -18.80
C ASN A 90 -12.32 4.12 -17.87
N THR A 91 -11.90 4.19 -16.60
CA THR A 91 -12.57 4.93 -15.53
C THR A 91 -11.61 5.96 -14.95
N LYS A 92 -12.13 7.13 -14.59
CA LYS A 92 -11.34 8.11 -13.83
C LYS A 92 -11.16 7.62 -12.39
N VAL A 93 -9.92 7.29 -12.01
CA VAL A 93 -9.57 6.91 -10.64
C VAL A 93 -9.19 8.17 -9.88
N ASN A 94 -10.01 8.56 -8.91
CA ASN A 94 -9.68 9.60 -7.94
C ASN A 94 -9.04 8.91 -6.73
N VAL A 95 -7.78 9.20 -6.46
CA VAL A 95 -7.06 8.65 -5.32
C VAL A 95 -7.02 9.69 -4.21
N THR A 96 -7.34 9.27 -3.00
CA THR A 96 -7.07 9.99 -1.77
C THR A 96 -6.06 9.20 -0.95
N ILE A 97 -4.97 9.84 -0.51
CA ILE A 97 -3.98 9.22 0.37
C ILE A 97 -3.90 10.03 1.66
N TYR A 98 -3.98 9.33 2.80
CA TYR A 98 -3.61 9.87 4.10
C TYR A 98 -2.18 9.44 4.42
N GLY A 99 -1.24 10.37 4.56
CA GLY A 99 0.15 10.08 4.92
C GLY A 99 0.40 10.34 6.41
N TYR A 100 0.70 9.28 7.17
CA TYR A 100 0.99 9.37 8.60
C TYR A 100 2.46 9.11 8.95
N ASP A 101 3.32 8.75 8.00
CA ASP A 101 4.76 8.59 8.23
C ASP A 101 5.56 9.87 7.99
N GLY A 102 6.72 9.93 8.64
CA GLY A 102 7.68 11.01 8.47
C GLY A 102 8.33 11.00 7.10
N CYS A 103 9.03 12.09 6.79
CA CYS A 103 9.74 12.15 5.53
C CYS A 103 11.01 11.29 5.55
N THR A 104 11.42 10.86 4.36
CA THR A 104 12.77 10.37 4.13
C THR A 104 13.43 11.20 3.03
N PRO A 105 14.71 11.62 3.19
CA PRO A 105 15.41 12.34 2.13
C PRO A 105 15.37 11.57 0.81
N LEU A 106 14.88 12.22 -0.24
CA LEU A 106 14.81 11.63 -1.56
C LEU A 106 16.23 11.42 -2.10
N ARG A 107 16.54 10.19 -2.53
CA ARG A 107 17.81 9.89 -3.20
C ARG A 107 17.90 10.48 -4.61
N ASN A 108 16.74 10.78 -5.21
CA ASN A 108 16.62 11.35 -6.53
C ASN A 108 15.38 12.26 -6.60
N ASN A 109 15.57 13.51 -7.01
CA ASN A 109 14.50 14.51 -7.13
C ASN A 109 13.46 14.18 -8.20
N TYR A 110 13.77 13.22 -9.08
CA TYR A 110 12.78 12.63 -9.99
C TYR A 110 11.53 12.15 -9.23
N TRP A 111 11.69 11.59 -8.03
CA TRP A 111 10.59 11.12 -7.19
C TRP A 111 9.80 12.23 -6.49
N SER A 112 10.24 13.50 -6.60
CA SER A 112 9.46 14.66 -6.17
C SER A 112 8.44 15.12 -7.21
N GLN A 113 8.52 14.62 -8.44
CA GLN A 113 7.72 15.10 -9.57
C GLN A 113 6.45 14.26 -9.70
N VAL A 114 5.32 14.93 -9.87
CA VAL A 114 4.05 14.29 -10.18
C VAL A 114 4.00 13.93 -11.67
N GLN A 115 3.69 12.67 -11.97
CA GLN A 115 3.67 12.13 -13.32
C GLN A 115 2.42 11.25 -13.52
N GLY A 116 1.93 11.21 -14.76
CA GLY A 116 0.81 10.34 -15.16
C GLY A 116 -0.56 10.70 -14.58
N THR A 117 -0.66 11.75 -13.76
CA THR A 117 -1.94 12.24 -13.25
C THR A 117 -2.63 13.18 -14.26
N ILE A 118 -3.95 13.27 -14.16
CA ILE A 118 -4.74 14.26 -14.89
C ILE A 118 -4.33 15.65 -14.39
N GLY A 119 -3.83 16.47 -15.32
CA GLY A 119 -3.31 17.80 -15.02
C GLY A 119 -1.84 17.83 -14.60
N GLY A 120 -1.19 16.68 -14.39
CA GLY A 120 0.21 16.62 -13.97
C GLY A 120 0.45 17.22 -12.58
N THR A 121 -0.55 17.13 -11.68
CA THR A 121 -0.52 17.73 -10.35
C THR A 121 -1.09 16.80 -9.29
N VAL A 122 -0.72 17.06 -8.04
CA VAL A 122 -1.34 16.54 -6.81
C VAL A 122 -1.81 17.72 -5.97
N THR A 123 -2.91 17.55 -5.23
CA THR A 123 -3.38 18.54 -4.25
C THR A 123 -3.09 18.03 -2.86
N VAL A 124 -2.35 18.81 -2.07
CA VAL A 124 -1.88 18.42 -0.73
C VAL A 124 -2.46 19.37 0.33
N SER A 125 -2.91 18.80 1.43
CA SER A 125 -3.15 19.47 2.71
C SER A 125 -2.33 18.82 3.83
N GLN A 126 -1.99 19.56 4.87
CA GLN A 126 -1.25 19.06 6.03
C GLN A 126 -1.89 19.54 7.33
N PHE A 127 -2.00 18.63 8.30
CA PHE A 127 -2.68 18.86 9.57
C PHE A 127 -1.80 18.44 10.76
N ASP A 128 -1.93 19.14 11.90
CA ASP A 128 -1.38 18.65 13.19
C ASP A 128 -2.33 17.71 13.94
N GLN A 129 -1.85 17.17 15.07
CA GLN A 129 -2.62 16.27 15.93
C GLN A 129 -3.92 16.88 16.50
N HIS A 130 -4.10 18.20 16.41
CA HIS A 130 -5.30 18.89 16.85
C HIS A 130 -6.23 19.25 15.67
N GLY A 131 -5.91 18.79 14.46
CA GLY A 131 -6.66 19.08 13.24
C GLY A 131 -6.44 20.49 12.69
N ARG A 132 -5.42 21.23 13.16
CA ARG A 132 -5.10 22.54 12.58
C ARG A 132 -4.37 22.33 11.26
N GLU A 133 -4.87 22.98 10.22
CA GLU A 133 -4.32 22.92 8.87
C GLU A 133 -3.18 23.93 8.71
N TYR A 134 -2.03 23.49 8.18
CA TYR A 134 -0.85 24.34 7.89
C TYR A 134 -0.64 24.56 6.40
N VAL A 135 -1.03 23.56 5.60
CA VAL A 135 -1.08 23.63 4.14
C VAL A 135 -2.50 23.28 3.74
N SER A 136 -3.15 24.13 2.96
CA SER A 136 -4.55 23.95 2.55
C SER A 136 -4.67 23.87 1.04
N ASN A 137 -5.14 22.72 0.54
CA ASN A 137 -5.47 22.45 -0.86
C ASN A 137 -4.43 22.98 -1.86
N HIS A 138 -3.15 22.77 -1.55
CA HIS A 138 -2.07 23.24 -2.39
C HIS A 138 -1.86 22.29 -3.57
N THR A 139 -2.33 22.70 -4.75
CA THR A 139 -2.13 21.97 -6.00
C THR A 139 -0.77 22.29 -6.61
N THR A 140 0.04 21.26 -6.85
CA THR A 140 1.41 21.41 -7.34
C THR A 140 1.84 20.26 -8.25
N PRO A 141 2.72 20.48 -9.23
CA PRO A 141 3.36 19.41 -9.99
C PRO A 141 4.55 18.78 -9.26
N ILE A 142 4.97 19.35 -8.12
CA ILE A 142 6.15 18.91 -7.37
C ILE A 142 5.86 18.97 -5.87
N VAL A 143 6.15 17.89 -5.15
CA VAL A 143 6.23 17.89 -3.68
C VAL A 143 7.72 17.91 -3.31
N ASN A 144 8.18 19.06 -2.84
CA ASN A 144 9.61 19.30 -2.65
C ASN A 144 10.15 18.58 -1.40
N GLY A 145 10.87 17.47 -1.60
CA GLY A 145 11.49 16.71 -0.51
C GLY A 145 12.65 17.39 0.22
N TRP A 146 13.16 18.53 -0.27
CA TRP A 146 14.26 19.29 0.36
C TRP A 146 13.79 20.40 1.28
N SER A 147 12.63 21.01 1.00
CA SER A 147 12.01 21.96 1.91
C SER A 147 11.22 21.16 2.95
N ASP A 148 11.49 21.40 4.23
CA ASP A 148 10.63 21.00 5.36
C ASP A 148 10.19 19.54 5.42
N CYS A 149 11.02 18.60 4.95
CA CYS A 149 10.79 17.16 5.15
C CYS A 149 9.38 16.78 4.67
N ASN A 150 9.13 16.89 3.37
CA ASN A 150 7.78 16.88 2.81
C ASN A 150 7.44 15.67 1.95
N VAL A 151 8.31 14.65 1.81
CA VAL A 151 7.98 13.41 1.08
C VAL A 151 8.33 12.21 1.96
N GLY A 152 7.32 11.47 2.37
CA GLY A 152 7.48 10.18 3.07
C GLY A 152 7.67 9.05 2.08
N HIS A 153 6.77 8.97 1.10
CA HIS A 153 6.63 7.80 0.23
C HIS A 153 6.34 8.18 -1.21
N THR A 154 6.05 7.19 -2.04
CA THR A 154 5.53 7.38 -3.39
C THR A 154 4.44 6.36 -3.68
N PHE A 155 3.46 6.77 -4.45
CA PHE A 155 2.53 5.88 -5.12
C PHE A 155 2.86 5.91 -6.62
N ALA A 156 3.40 4.81 -7.14
CA ALA A 156 3.79 4.74 -8.54
C ALA A 156 3.28 3.47 -9.22
N ILE A 157 2.71 3.63 -10.41
CA ILE A 157 2.31 2.55 -11.32
C ILE A 157 3.14 2.73 -12.60
N PRO A 158 4.33 2.10 -12.70
CA PRO A 158 5.27 2.36 -13.79
C PRO A 158 4.67 2.10 -15.18
N GLU A 159 3.88 1.04 -15.33
CA GLU A 159 3.22 0.69 -16.59
C GLU A 159 2.24 1.76 -17.09
N LEU A 160 1.73 2.59 -16.18
CA LEU A 160 0.83 3.71 -16.50
C LEU A 160 1.55 5.06 -16.55
N GLY A 161 2.85 5.09 -16.25
CA GLY A 161 3.60 6.34 -16.07
C GLY A 161 3.11 7.18 -14.89
N VAL A 162 2.33 6.61 -13.98
CA VAL A 162 1.85 7.28 -12.78
C VAL A 162 2.95 7.25 -11.73
N SER A 163 3.33 8.41 -11.21
CA SER A 163 4.24 8.53 -10.07
C SER A 163 3.86 9.76 -9.28
N VAL A 164 3.44 9.57 -8.03
CA VAL A 164 3.01 10.65 -7.15
C VAL A 164 3.81 10.56 -5.85
N PRO A 165 4.62 11.57 -5.49
CA PRO A 165 5.19 11.65 -4.15
C PRO A 165 4.07 11.74 -3.13
N VAL A 166 4.20 10.99 -2.04
CA VAL A 166 3.29 11.06 -0.90
C VAL A 166 3.90 11.92 0.17
N ALA A 167 3.25 13.06 0.44
CA ALA A 167 3.68 14.00 1.44
C ALA A 167 3.64 13.37 2.82
N SER A 168 4.63 13.70 3.64
CA SER A 168 4.58 13.45 5.07
C SER A 168 3.77 14.56 5.77
N PRO A 169 3.36 14.37 7.04
CA PRO A 169 3.08 15.50 7.90
C PRO A 169 4.30 16.44 7.95
N ASN A 170 4.09 17.70 8.33
CA ASN A 170 5.19 18.66 8.43
C ASN A 170 6.32 18.13 9.33
N ALA A 171 7.59 18.39 8.98
CA ALA A 171 8.79 17.94 9.69
C ALA A 171 8.71 18.00 11.23
N LEU A 172 8.23 19.12 11.79
CA LEU A 172 8.17 19.34 13.23
C LEU A 172 7.14 18.44 13.91
N LEU A 173 6.05 18.15 13.19
CA LEU A 173 4.97 17.28 13.63
C LEU A 173 5.39 15.82 13.50
N SER A 174 6.03 15.46 12.39
CA SER A 174 6.58 14.13 12.13
C SER A 174 7.74 13.74 13.06
N ALA A 175 8.46 14.68 13.64
CA ALA A 175 9.54 14.34 14.58
C ALA A 175 9.04 13.92 15.97
N ASN A 176 7.83 14.30 16.36
CA ASN A 176 7.41 14.23 17.77
C ASN A 176 6.07 13.52 18.00
N ASN A 177 5.21 13.40 16.98
CA ASN A 177 3.82 12.96 17.17
C ASN A 177 3.34 11.98 16.10
N LEU A 178 4.23 11.23 15.44
CA LEU A 178 3.78 10.20 14.50
C LEU A 178 2.88 9.20 15.21
N CYS A 179 1.96 8.66 14.43
CA CYS A 179 1.04 7.65 14.88
C CYS A 179 1.78 6.43 15.45
N SER A 180 1.40 6.02 16.67
CA SER A 180 2.04 4.92 17.39
C SER A 180 1.26 3.60 17.31
N SER A 181 0.11 3.58 16.64
CA SER A 181 -0.75 2.40 16.51
C SER A 181 -1.53 2.47 15.19
N SER A 182 -1.34 1.45 14.36
CA SER A 182 -2.03 1.32 13.07
C SER A 182 -3.28 0.44 13.16
N PRO A 183 -4.29 0.64 12.29
CA PRO A 183 -4.40 1.74 11.33
C PRO A 183 -4.55 3.10 12.03
N CYS A 184 -3.78 4.09 11.57
CA CYS A 184 -3.82 5.44 12.10
C CYS A 184 -5.17 6.13 11.87
N VAL A 185 -5.49 7.10 12.73
CA VAL A 185 -6.72 7.90 12.66
C VAL A 185 -6.38 9.38 12.70
N THR A 186 -7.17 10.21 12.00
CA THR A 186 -6.90 11.66 11.91
C THR A 186 -6.98 12.37 13.26
N GLN A 187 -7.86 11.90 14.14
CA GLN A 187 -8.01 12.48 15.47
C GLN A 187 -6.80 12.14 16.35
N GLY A 188 -6.03 13.14 16.75
CA GLY A 188 -4.88 12.96 17.64
C GLY A 188 -3.57 12.60 16.94
N ASN A 189 -3.54 12.52 15.61
CA ASN A 189 -2.32 12.28 14.84
C ASN A 189 -2.13 13.37 13.77
N PRO A 190 -0.91 13.86 13.54
CA PRO A 190 -0.61 14.69 12.39
C PRO A 190 -0.63 13.84 11.11
N TYR A 191 -1.10 14.42 10.01
CA TYR A 191 -1.22 13.72 8.73
C TYR A 191 -1.13 14.69 7.55
N SER A 192 -0.71 14.16 6.41
CA SER A 192 -0.97 14.78 5.11
C SER A 192 -2.22 14.18 4.49
N LEU A 193 -2.93 14.97 3.71
CA LEU A 193 -4.03 14.53 2.87
C LEU A 193 -3.71 14.90 1.44
N GLU A 194 -3.67 13.91 0.56
CA GLU A 194 -3.36 14.11 -0.84
C GLU A 194 -4.46 13.60 -1.73
N THR A 195 -4.73 14.34 -2.81
CA THR A 195 -5.67 13.91 -3.84
C THR A 195 -5.10 14.13 -5.23
N PHE A 196 -5.31 13.14 -6.09
CA PHE A 196 -4.98 13.20 -7.50
C PHE A 196 -5.91 12.29 -8.30
N SER A 197 -5.84 12.38 -9.63
CA SER A 197 -6.59 11.47 -10.49
C SER A 197 -5.76 10.96 -11.64
N PHE A 198 -6.06 9.78 -12.14
CA PHE A 198 -5.54 9.25 -13.40
C PHE A 198 -6.63 8.39 -14.09
N MET A 199 -6.39 7.99 -15.33
CA MET A 199 -7.30 7.10 -16.05
C MET A 199 -6.84 5.65 -15.90
N SER A 200 -7.74 4.75 -15.51
CA SER A 200 -7.47 3.32 -15.65
C SER A 200 -7.42 2.94 -17.14
N PRO A 201 -6.55 2.00 -17.52
CA PRO A 201 -6.47 1.47 -18.88
C PRO A 201 -7.80 0.95 -19.41
N SER A 202 -7.95 0.92 -20.73
CA SER A 202 -9.08 0.25 -21.38
C SER A 202 -8.96 -1.28 -21.36
N GLN A 203 -7.75 -1.80 -21.17
CA GLN A 203 -7.49 -3.24 -21.12
C GLN A 203 -7.48 -3.72 -19.67
N THR A 204 -8.24 -4.79 -19.43
CA THR A 204 -8.21 -5.50 -18.15
C THR A 204 -6.84 -6.11 -17.90
N GLY A 205 -6.46 -6.21 -16.64
CA GLY A 205 -5.19 -6.80 -16.24
C GLY A 205 -4.72 -6.31 -14.89
N THR A 206 -3.61 -6.86 -14.41
CA THR A 206 -3.01 -6.51 -13.13
C THR A 206 -1.86 -5.54 -13.36
N TYR A 207 -1.91 -4.39 -12.71
CA TYR A 207 -0.91 -3.34 -12.81
C TYR A 207 -0.21 -3.19 -11.46
N ARG A 208 1.09 -3.48 -11.42
CA ARG A 208 1.87 -3.38 -10.18
C ARG A 208 2.08 -1.93 -9.81
N TRP A 209 1.85 -1.62 -8.54
CA TRP A 209 2.22 -0.33 -7.96
C TRP A 209 3.19 -0.52 -6.80
N GLN A 210 4.02 0.49 -6.56
CA GLN A 210 5.11 0.38 -5.60
C GLN A 210 5.59 1.76 -5.11
N CYS A 211 6.00 1.82 -3.84
CA CYS A 211 6.81 2.90 -3.32
C CYS A 211 8.29 2.68 -3.70
N PHE A 212 8.89 3.70 -4.33
CA PHE A 212 10.30 3.71 -4.74
C PHE A 212 11.18 4.59 -3.85
N VAL A 213 10.59 5.32 -2.91
CA VAL A 213 11.32 6.09 -1.92
C VAL A 213 11.82 5.13 -0.84
N PRO A 214 13.13 4.99 -0.64
CA PRO A 214 13.68 4.03 0.29
C PRO A 214 13.49 4.51 1.71
N CYS A 215 12.49 3.97 2.40
CA CYS A 215 12.10 4.28 3.76
C CYS A 215 12.02 2.97 4.58
N GLY A 216 12.27 3.05 5.88
CA GLY A 216 12.28 1.89 6.77
C GLY A 216 13.59 1.07 6.79
N GLY A 217 14.52 1.41 7.69
CA GLY A 217 15.49 0.44 8.21
C GLY A 217 16.82 0.27 7.46
N GLY A 218 17.14 1.08 6.45
CA GLY A 218 18.51 1.13 5.92
C GLY A 218 18.89 -0.04 5.02
N TYR A 219 17.99 -0.52 4.16
CA TYR A 219 18.38 -1.38 3.04
C TYR A 219 19.45 -0.66 2.20
N LEU A 220 20.64 -1.27 2.10
CA LEU A 220 21.85 -0.67 1.49
C LEU A 220 21.60 -0.14 0.06
N ASP A 221 20.69 -0.77 -0.69
CA ASP A 221 20.29 -0.39 -2.05
C ASP A 221 18.89 0.28 -2.12
N GLY A 222 18.31 0.61 -0.96
CA GLY A 222 17.13 1.45 -0.80
C GLY A 222 15.78 0.76 -1.01
N ASN A 223 15.56 0.14 -2.18
CA ASN A 223 14.26 -0.44 -2.53
C ASN A 223 14.21 -1.93 -2.18
N GLY A 224 13.99 -2.26 -0.90
CA GLY A 224 13.92 -3.63 -0.40
C GLY A 224 12.95 -3.76 0.77
N GLY A 225 12.78 -4.98 1.30
CA GLY A 225 11.90 -5.24 2.44
C GLY A 225 10.45 -4.83 2.17
N PRO A 226 9.85 -3.92 2.98
CA PRO A 226 8.45 -3.51 2.78
C PRO A 226 8.22 -2.92 1.38
N MET A 227 9.21 -2.21 0.81
CA MET A 227 9.10 -1.58 -0.52
C MET A 227 8.87 -2.56 -1.67
N GLN A 228 9.24 -3.83 -1.51
CA GLN A 228 9.09 -4.86 -2.55
C GLN A 228 8.04 -5.91 -2.21
N THR A 229 7.39 -5.81 -1.05
CA THR A 229 6.48 -6.84 -0.54
C THR A 229 5.03 -6.41 -0.72
N LEU A 230 4.23 -7.29 -1.36
CA LEU A 230 2.78 -7.11 -1.44
C LEU A 230 2.16 -7.08 -0.04
N GLY A 231 1.16 -6.24 0.16
CA GLY A 231 0.52 -5.99 1.45
C GLY A 231 1.26 -4.99 2.32
N TRP A 232 2.39 -4.45 1.84
CA TRP A 232 3.19 -3.46 2.55
C TRP A 232 3.28 -2.19 1.72
N MET A 233 4.37 -2.04 0.97
CA MET A 233 4.64 -0.82 0.19
C MET A 233 4.78 -1.10 -1.31
N ALA A 234 4.44 -2.34 -1.69
CA ALA A 234 4.09 -2.71 -3.05
C ALA A 234 2.69 -3.29 -3.06
N GLY A 235 2.00 -3.18 -4.20
CA GLY A 235 0.65 -3.69 -4.38
C GLY A 235 0.29 -3.90 -5.84
N GLU A 236 -0.97 -4.26 -6.05
CA GLU A 236 -1.53 -4.50 -7.37
C GLU A 236 -2.85 -3.77 -7.51
N MET A 237 -3.02 -3.12 -8.67
CA MET A 237 -4.29 -2.58 -9.12
C MET A 237 -4.81 -3.48 -10.24
N ASP A 238 -5.89 -4.20 -9.97
CA ASP A 238 -6.59 -4.99 -10.98
C ASP A 238 -7.57 -4.10 -11.73
N VAL A 239 -7.40 -4.04 -13.05
CA VAL A 239 -8.35 -3.43 -13.96
C VAL A 239 -9.34 -4.49 -14.41
N VAL A 240 -10.59 -4.34 -14.02
CA VAL A 240 -11.67 -5.31 -14.31
C VAL A 240 -12.64 -4.75 -15.34
N SER A 241 -13.38 -5.63 -16.01
CA SER A 241 -14.49 -5.20 -16.87
C SER A 241 -15.55 -4.48 -16.04
N SER A 242 -16.08 -3.38 -16.57
CA SER A 242 -17.19 -2.63 -15.98
C SER A 242 -18.49 -3.43 -15.91
#